data_AF-A0A1G4U5F1-F1
#
_entry.id   AF-A0A1G4U5F1-F1
#
_cell.length_a   1.000
_cell.length_b   1.000
_cell.length_c   1.000
_cell.angle_alpha   90.00
_cell.angle_beta   90.00
_cell.angle_gamma   90.00
#
_symmetry.space_group_name_H-M   'P 1'
#
loop_
_entity.id
_entity.type
_entity.pdbx_description
1 polymer ?
#
loop_
_entity_poly.entity_id
_entity_poly.type
_entity_poly.pdbx_seq_one_letter_code
_entity_poly.pdbx_strand_id
1 'polypeptide(L)'
;MRAEGAPGLARMADRATLFLDEVADIPLAAQTSLLRFLDTMEIRAVGGQKMQKVDIQIVSATNRDLEDMVAQRQFRADLYYRLNAFAIRLPALRARSDLPVSSAI
;
A
#
# COMPACT_ATOMS: atom_id res chain seq x y z
N MET A 1 -14.60 3.35 -30.32
CA MET A 1 -13.85 4.22 -29.39
C MET A 1 -14.24 3.82 -27.98
N ARG A 2 -13.44 3.03 -27.25
CA ARG A 2 -13.69 2.75 -25.82
C ARG A 2 -13.15 3.95 -25.04
N ALA A 3 -14.02 4.91 -24.74
CA ALA A 3 -13.65 6.23 -24.22
C ALA A 3 -13.64 6.32 -22.68
N GLU A 4 -13.83 5.22 -21.96
CA GLU A 4 -13.83 5.24 -20.50
C GLU A 4 -12.77 4.25 -20.00
N GLY A 5 -11.60 4.79 -19.64
CA GLY A 5 -10.60 4.05 -18.90
C GLY A 5 -11.18 3.59 -17.56
N ALA A 6 -10.74 2.42 -17.07
CA ALA A 6 -11.20 1.90 -15.79
C ALA A 6 -10.93 2.91 -14.66
N PRO A 7 -11.87 3.09 -13.71
CA PRO A 7 -11.63 3.93 -12.54
C PRO A 7 -10.42 3.40 -11.76
N GLY A 8 -9.56 4.32 -11.31
CA GLY A 8 -8.39 3.94 -10.50
C GLY A 8 -8.81 3.31 -9.16
N LEU A 9 -7.99 2.40 -8.64
CA LEU A 9 -8.29 1.62 -7.43
C LEU A 9 -8.66 2.48 -6.22
N ALA A 10 -7.95 3.58 -5.99
CA ALA A 10 -8.29 4.52 -4.90
C ALA A 10 -9.70 5.10 -5.06
N ARG A 11 -10.12 5.44 -6.29
CA ARG A 11 -11.49 5.92 -6.52
C ARG A 11 -12.53 4.82 -6.26
N MET A 12 -12.20 3.58 -6.61
CA MET A 12 -13.09 2.43 -6.38
C MET A 12 -13.22 2.09 -4.88
N ALA A 13 -12.19 2.42 -4.08
CA ALA A 13 -12.15 2.16 -2.65
C ALA A 13 -12.62 3.36 -1.79
N ASP A 14 -13.29 4.36 -2.39
CA ASP A 14 -13.87 5.47 -1.61
C ASP A 14 -14.89 4.95 -0.60
N ARG A 15 -14.73 5.35 0.67
CA ARG A 15 -15.41 4.83 1.86
C ARG A 15 -15.22 3.33 2.10
N ALA A 16 -14.10 2.78 1.66
CA ALA A 16 -13.72 1.39 1.84
C ALA A 16 -12.23 1.28 2.23
N THR A 17 -11.65 0.09 2.04
CA THR A 17 -10.24 -0.20 2.31
C THR A 17 -9.47 -0.40 1.01
N LEU A 18 -8.29 0.22 0.90
CA LEU A 18 -7.34 -0.04 -0.17
C LEU A 18 -6.17 -0.85 0.41
N PHE A 19 -6.01 -2.08 -0.10
CA PHE A 19 -4.88 -2.94 0.24
C PHE A 19 -3.74 -2.72 -0.76
N LEU A 20 -2.56 -2.36 -0.25
CA LEU A 20 -1.34 -2.18 -1.02
C LEU A 20 -0.40 -3.35 -0.73
N ASP A 21 -0.33 -4.30 -1.65
CA ASP A 21 0.60 -5.42 -1.54
C ASP A 21 2.00 -5.04 -2.06
N GLU A 22 3.02 -5.66 -1.49
CA GLU A 22 4.44 -5.43 -1.79
C GLU A 22 4.85 -3.96 -1.94
N VAL A 23 4.52 -3.13 -0.94
CA VAL A 23 4.86 -1.69 -0.97
C VAL A 23 6.36 -1.41 -1.13
N ALA A 24 7.22 -2.36 -0.77
CA ALA A 24 8.67 -2.25 -0.97
C ALA A 24 9.10 -2.23 -2.45
N ASP A 25 8.27 -2.75 -3.36
CA ASP A 25 8.56 -2.80 -4.79
C ASP A 25 8.12 -1.52 -5.53
N ILE A 26 7.50 -0.58 -4.81
CA ILE A 26 7.13 0.73 -5.35
C ILE A 26 8.40 1.50 -5.70
N PRO A 27 8.60 1.91 -6.98
CA PRO A 27 9.75 2.71 -7.38
C PRO A 27 9.84 4.02 -6.60
N LEU A 28 11.05 4.47 -6.27
CA LEU A 28 11.30 5.70 -5.49
C LEU A 28 10.52 6.93 -6.02
N ALA A 29 10.40 7.09 -7.34
CA ALA A 29 9.62 8.17 -7.93
C ALA A 29 8.13 8.09 -7.58
N ALA A 30 7.56 6.88 -7.57
CA ALA A 30 6.16 6.63 -7.23
C ALA A 30 5.89 6.73 -5.72
N GLN A 31 6.89 6.47 -4.87
CA GLN A 31 6.79 6.64 -3.41
C GLN A 31 6.40 8.09 -3.03
N THR A 32 6.89 9.09 -3.77
CA THR A 32 6.52 10.50 -3.59
C THR A 32 5.03 10.74 -3.83
N SER A 33 4.49 10.13 -4.89
CA SER A 33 3.07 10.24 -5.22
C SER A 33 2.20 9.53 -4.20
N LEU A 34 2.65 8.37 -3.71
CA LEU A 34 1.96 7.63 -2.64
C LEU A 34 1.94 8.45 -1.35
N LEU A 35 3.08 8.99 -0.91
CA LEU A 35 3.14 9.84 0.29
C LEU A 35 2.17 11.03 0.18
N ARG A 36 2.18 11.74 -0.95
CA ARG A 36 1.23 12.84 -1.19
C ARG A 36 -0.21 12.37 -1.10
N PHE A 37 -0.54 11.23 -1.69
CA PHE A 37 -1.87 10.65 -1.60
C PHE A 37 -2.26 10.33 -0.15
N LEU A 38 -1.37 9.71 0.63
CA LEU A 38 -1.61 9.42 2.04
C LEU A 38 -1.81 10.71 2.85
N ASP A 39 -1.07 11.77 2.56
CA ASP A 39 -1.17 13.05 3.27
C ASP A 39 -2.46 13.81 2.96
N THR A 40 -2.86 13.87 1.68
CA THR A 40 -3.97 14.72 1.25
C THR A 40 -5.30 13.98 1.13
N MET A 41 -5.26 12.65 0.99
CA MET A 41 -6.40 11.82 0.58
C MET A 41 -7.08 12.36 -0.68
N GLU A 42 -6.26 12.83 -1.63
CA GLU A 42 -6.72 13.35 -2.90
C GLU A 42 -6.07 12.59 -4.05
N ILE A 43 -6.88 12.32 -5.08
CA ILE A 43 -6.45 11.66 -6.30
C ILE A 43 -6.70 12.55 -7.51
N ARG A 44 -5.94 12.30 -8.56
CA ARG A 44 -6.14 12.89 -9.88
C ARG A 44 -6.03 11.80 -10.92
N ALA A 45 -7.03 11.71 -11.80
CA ALA A 45 -6.97 10.80 -12.93
C ALA A 45 -5.78 11.15 -13.84
N VAL A 46 -5.19 10.15 -14.49
CA VAL A 46 -4.13 10.39 -15.49
C VAL A 46 -4.72 11.24 -16.61
N GLY A 47 -4.06 12.37 -16.92
CA GLY A 47 -4.56 13.35 -17.90
C GLY A 47 -5.72 14.25 -17.41
N GLY A 48 -6.27 13.98 -16.22
CA GLY A 48 -7.28 14.83 -15.60
C GLY A 48 -6.68 16.06 -14.92
N GLN A 49 -7.46 17.14 -14.83
CA GLN A 49 -7.03 18.38 -14.16
C GLN A 49 -7.63 18.56 -12.75
N LYS A 50 -8.72 17.85 -12.45
CA LYS A 50 -9.45 18.00 -11.19
C LYS A 50 -8.92 17.02 -10.13
N MET A 51 -8.57 17.55 -8.96
CA MET A 51 -8.33 16.75 -7.76
C MET A 51 -9.67 16.28 -7.17
N GLN A 52 -9.72 15.06 -6.66
CA GLN A 52 -10.89 14.47 -6.02
C GLN A 52 -10.48 13.94 -4.65
N LYS A 53 -11.18 14.39 -3.59
CA LYS A 53 -11.01 13.80 -2.26
C LYS A 53 -11.63 12.42 -2.22
N VAL A 54 -11.00 11.53 -1.47
CA VAL A 54 -11.48 10.19 -1.15
C VAL A 54 -11.34 9.96 0.35
N ASP A 55 -12.15 9.06 0.89
CA ASP A 55 -12.08 8.63 2.28
C ASP A 55 -11.76 7.14 2.33
N ILE A 56 -10.51 6.78 2.62
CA ILE A 56 -10.04 5.40 2.45
C ILE A 56 -9.21 4.97 3.65
N GLN A 57 -9.51 3.77 4.16
CA GLN A 57 -8.61 3.08 5.07
C GLN A 57 -7.50 2.39 4.27
N ILE A 58 -6.25 2.68 4.61
CA ILE A 58 -5.09 2.06 3.94
C ILE A 58 -4.59 0.89 4.78
N VAL A 59 -4.38 -0.25 4.13
CA VAL A 59 -3.64 -1.39 4.67
C VAL A 59 -2.53 -1.73 3.70
N SER A 60 -1.31 -1.89 4.18
CA SER A 60 -0.16 -2.22 3.33
C SER A 60 0.56 -3.46 3.83
N ALA A 61 1.13 -4.22 2.92
CA ALA A 61 1.95 -5.39 3.21
C ALA A 61 3.24 -5.37 2.40
N THR A 62 4.26 -6.04 2.93
CA THR A 62 5.47 -6.39 2.19
C THR A 62 6.21 -7.52 2.88
N ASN A 63 6.97 -8.29 2.11
CA ASN A 63 7.87 -9.31 2.64
C ASN A 63 9.30 -8.80 2.95
N ARG A 64 9.60 -7.53 2.64
CA ARG A 64 10.94 -6.92 2.79
C ARG A 64 11.03 -6.08 4.07
N ASP A 65 12.23 -5.99 4.63
CA ASP A 65 12.49 -5.10 5.78
C ASP A 65 12.60 -3.65 5.31
N LEU A 66 11.56 -2.86 5.60
CA LEU A 66 11.53 -1.44 5.21
C LEU A 66 12.53 -0.58 6.00
N GLU A 67 12.88 -0.96 7.23
CA GLU A 67 13.86 -0.20 8.04
C GLU A 67 15.25 -0.29 7.39
N ASP A 68 15.65 -1.49 6.98
CA ASP A 68 16.89 -1.71 6.24
C ASP A 68 16.89 -0.98 4.88
N MET A 69 15.75 -1.01 4.17
CA MET A 69 15.63 -0.30 2.90
C MET A 69 15.68 1.23 3.06
N VAL A 70 15.19 1.78 4.17
CA VAL A 70 15.35 3.19 4.51
C VAL A 70 16.82 3.51 4.77
N ALA A 71 17.52 2.68 5.53
CA ALA A 71 18.96 2.84 5.79
C ALA A 71 19.78 2.81 4.48
N GLN A 72 19.38 1.97 3.52
CA GLN A 72 19.99 1.85 2.20
C GLN A 72 19.49 2.89 1.17
N ARG A 73 18.61 3.82 1.57
CA ARG A 73 17.99 4.84 0.70
C ARG A 73 17.20 4.27 -0.49
N GLN A 74 16.73 3.04 -0.36
CA GLN A 74 15.87 2.36 -1.34
C GLN A 74 14.38 2.59 -1.05
N PHE A 75 14.06 3.02 0.18
CA PHE A 75 12.73 3.42 0.59
C PHE A 75 12.79 4.76 1.31
N ARG A 76 11.81 5.63 1.08
CA ARG A 76 11.79 6.95 1.72
C ARG A 76 11.39 6.83 3.19
N ALA A 77 12.16 7.49 4.06
CA ALA A 77 11.90 7.51 5.50
C ALA A 77 10.53 8.08 5.85
N ASP A 78 10.11 9.16 5.19
CA ASP A 78 8.81 9.81 5.43
C ASP A 78 7.62 8.90 5.08
N LEU A 79 7.70 8.20 3.94
CA LEU A 79 6.71 7.18 3.57
C LEU A 79 6.70 6.01 4.57
N TYR A 80 7.87 5.56 5.02
CA TYR A 80 7.96 4.51 6.03
C TYR A 80 7.23 4.92 7.31
N TYR A 81 7.53 6.11 7.86
CA TYR A 81 6.86 6.58 9.08
C TYR A 81 5.35 6.77 8.89
N ARG A 82 4.90 7.16 7.69
CA ARG A 82 3.47 7.30 7.38
C ARG A 82 2.74 5.96 7.34
N LEU A 83 3.36 4.92 6.77
CA LEU A 83 2.79 3.57 6.69
C LEU A 83 2.92 2.80 8.01
N ASN A 84 4.01 3.02 8.76
CA ASN A 84 4.36 2.26 9.96
C ASN A 84 3.71 2.81 11.25
N ALA A 85 2.55 3.47 11.13
CA ALA A 85 1.81 3.96 12.30
C ALA A 85 1.33 2.79 13.19
N PHE A 86 0.94 1.67 12.57
CA PHE A 86 0.61 0.42 13.24
C PHE A 86 1.05 -0.76 12.37
N ALA A 87 1.93 -1.59 12.90
CA ALA A 87 2.51 -2.71 12.17
C ALA A 87 2.24 -4.04 12.87
N ILE A 88 1.83 -5.04 12.08
CA ILE A 88 1.68 -6.43 12.52
C ILE A 88 2.75 -7.25 11.82
N ARG A 89 3.62 -7.90 12.61
CA ARG A 89 4.55 -8.91 12.07
C ARG A 89 3.85 -10.25 12.02
N LEU A 90 3.60 -10.76 10.82
CA LEU A 90 3.00 -12.07 10.62
C LEU A 90 4.09 -13.16 10.66
N PRO A 91 4.05 -14.13 11.58
CA PRO A 91 5.01 -15.23 11.60
C PRO A 91 4.84 -16.12 10.36
N ALA A 92 5.96 -16.65 9.85
CA ALA A 92 5.94 -17.66 8.81
C ALA A 92 5.15 -18.90 9.26
N LEU A 93 4.52 -19.60 8.32
CA LEU A 93 3.68 -20.79 8.61
C LEU A 93 4.42 -21.83 9.47
N ARG A 94 5.71 -22.07 9.23
CA ARG A 94 6.53 -23.00 10.03
C ARG A 94 6.69 -22.65 11.52
N ALA A 95 6.41 -21.39 11.89
CA ALA A 95 6.54 -20.88 13.25
C ALA A 95 5.16 -20.68 13.93
N ARG A 96 4.08 -21.10 13.27
CA ARG A 96 2.70 -20.94 13.72
C ARG A 96 2.22 -22.21 14.43
N SER A 97 1.66 -22.05 15.62
CA SER A 97 1.05 -23.14 16.41
C SER A 97 -0.46 -23.25 16.21
N ASP A 98 -1.06 -22.35 15.45
CA ASP A 98 -2.50 -22.29 15.16
C ASP A 98 -2.89 -23.03 13.88
N LEU A 99 -1.96 -23.81 13.31
CA LEU A 99 -2.25 -24.65 12.16
C LEU A 99 -3.09 -25.85 12.61
N PRO A 100 -4.27 -26.09 12.01
CA PRO A 100 -4.98 -27.35 12.22
C PRO A 100 -4.06 -28.50 11.80
N VAL A 101 -4.03 -29.56 12.61
CA VAL A 101 -3.32 -30.79 12.27
C VAL A 101 -3.94 -31.29 10.97
N SER A 102 -3.24 -31.13 9.85
CA SER A 102 -3.74 -31.56 8.55
C SER A 102 -3.92 -33.07 8.61
N SER A 103 -5.18 -33.54 8.60
CA SER A 103 -5.49 -34.89 8.14
C SER A 103 -4.99 -34.96 6.70
N ALA A 104 -3.99 -35.82 6.52
CA ALA A 104 -3.28 -36.07 5.27
C ALA A 104 -4.18 -36.05 4.04
N ILE A 105 -3.70 -35.39 2.98
CA ILE A 105 -4.02 -35.78 1.60
C ILE A 105 -3.18 -37.01 1.29
#